data_AF-A0A9W7NGR4-F1
#
_entry.id   AF-A0A9W7NGR4-F1
#
_cell.length_a   1.000
_cell.length_b   1.000
_cell.length_c   1.000
_cell.angle_alpha   90.00
_cell.angle_beta   90.00
_cell.angle_gamma   90.00
#
_symmetry.space_group_name_H-M   'P 1'
#
loop_
_entity.id
_entity.type
_entity.pdbx_description
1 polymer ?
#
loop_
_entity_poly.entity_id
_entity_poly.type
_entity_poly.pdbx_seq_one_letter_code
_entity_poly.pdbx_strand_id
1 'polypeptide(L)'
;MNGNALLWLTQPMLILTSLAVFVVILHALLVYAHPLSDNGWRRADYLWLAGAVLSLLGMSAEARHQWLELRKPISEQLHLASVDYLRDSFLVLRIFPCHVEFGRAGLTGGDQAGRVNQYEAYCRWLTETEQTMDRLFRTRSKIDLALFARAEAFSDLPGVAETLARLTKIAAEYNRTLDELNQWASLESSGAESLVKAISPILLSFALALRITKVTGQIRNQERGASPPDGGVRTTAAHGAAGSGG
;
A
#
# COMPACT_ATOMS: atom_id res chain seq x y z
N MET A 1 -10.52 -9.37 18.91
CA MET A 1 -11.76 -9.12 18.15
C MET A 1 -11.87 -10.19 17.08
N ASN A 2 -12.99 -10.91 17.01
CA ASN A 2 -13.14 -12.07 16.14
C ASN A 2 -13.08 -11.63 14.66
N GLY A 3 -12.11 -12.15 13.89
CA GLY A 3 -11.93 -11.83 12.46
C GLY A 3 -13.16 -12.06 11.58
N ASN A 4 -14.10 -12.87 12.06
CA ASN A 4 -15.38 -13.15 11.38
C ASN A 4 -16.32 -11.92 11.31
N ALA A 5 -16.22 -10.97 12.24
CA ALA A 5 -17.06 -9.77 12.22
C ALA A 5 -16.62 -8.77 11.14
N LEU A 6 -15.31 -8.72 10.82
CA LEU A 6 -14.76 -7.83 9.80
C LEU A 6 -15.12 -8.31 8.38
N LEU A 7 -15.09 -9.64 8.16
CA LEU A 7 -15.47 -10.29 6.89
C LEU A 7 -16.97 -10.17 6.58
N TRP A 8 -17.82 -10.04 7.60
CA TRP A 8 -19.24 -9.77 7.40
C TRP A 8 -19.42 -8.36 6.80
N LEU A 9 -18.81 -7.34 7.40
CA LEU A 9 -18.96 -5.93 7.01
C LEU A 9 -18.58 -5.60 5.57
N THR A 10 -17.75 -6.41 4.92
CA THR A 10 -17.31 -6.21 3.53
C THR A 10 -18.18 -6.91 2.49
N GLN A 11 -19.24 -7.64 2.88
CA GLN A 11 -20.14 -8.22 1.90
C GLN A 11 -20.89 -7.10 1.15
N PRO A 12 -20.95 -7.12 -0.19
CA PRO A 12 -21.62 -6.08 -0.97
C PRO A 12 -23.09 -5.93 -0.55
N MET A 13 -23.72 -7.03 -0.12
CA MET A 13 -25.08 -7.01 0.43
C MET A 13 -25.19 -6.17 1.70
N LEU A 14 -24.22 -6.21 2.62
CA LEU A 14 -24.27 -5.37 3.83
C LEU A 14 -24.04 -3.88 3.52
N ILE A 15 -23.22 -3.57 2.53
CA ILE A 15 -23.06 -2.19 2.07
C ILE A 15 -24.39 -1.67 1.50
N LEU A 16 -25.09 -2.49 0.72
CA LEU A 16 -26.41 -2.16 0.19
C LEU A 16 -27.49 -2.05 1.28
N THR A 17 -27.52 -2.97 2.25
CA THR A 17 -28.49 -2.89 3.35
C THR A 17 -28.21 -1.69 4.25
N SER A 18 -26.95 -1.40 4.58
CA SER A 18 -26.58 -0.21 5.35
C SER A 18 -26.95 1.07 4.62
N LEU A 19 -26.73 1.15 3.29
CA LEU A 19 -27.19 2.26 2.46
C LEU A 19 -28.72 2.43 2.55
N ALA A 20 -29.48 1.34 2.36
CA ALA A 20 -30.94 1.39 2.44
C ALA A 20 -31.44 1.86 3.82
N VAL A 21 -30.84 1.34 4.90
CA VAL A 21 -31.13 1.74 6.28
C VAL A 21 -30.84 3.22 6.50
N PHE A 22 -29.65 3.71 6.07
CA PHE A 22 -29.32 5.12 6.20
C PHE A 22 -30.25 6.01 5.38
N VAL A 23 -30.64 5.62 4.17
CA VAL A 23 -31.62 6.35 3.35
C VAL A 23 -32.93 6.49 4.10
N VAL A 24 -33.48 5.39 4.64
CA VAL A 24 -34.74 5.41 5.39
C VAL A 24 -34.65 6.30 6.63
N ILE A 25 -33.59 6.13 7.43
CA ILE A 25 -33.39 6.90 8.67
C ILE A 25 -33.22 8.39 8.36
N LEU A 26 -32.35 8.75 7.41
CA LEU A 26 -32.09 10.15 7.08
C LEU A 26 -33.31 10.82 6.46
N HIS A 27 -34.09 10.14 5.62
CA HIS A 27 -35.35 10.70 5.10
C HIS A 27 -36.35 10.92 6.24
N ALA A 28 -36.57 9.92 7.10
CA ALA A 28 -37.48 10.03 8.23
C ALA A 28 -37.11 11.23 9.14
N LEU A 29 -35.81 11.40 9.44
CA LEU A 29 -35.33 12.45 10.33
C LEU A 29 -35.24 13.83 9.66
N LEU A 30 -34.57 13.95 8.52
CA LEU A 30 -34.20 15.24 7.92
C LEU A 30 -35.22 15.80 6.93
N VAL A 31 -36.15 14.98 6.45
CA VAL A 31 -37.18 15.39 5.48
C VAL A 31 -38.56 15.44 6.14
N TYR A 32 -38.88 14.51 7.03
CA TYR A 32 -40.21 14.44 7.66
C TYR A 32 -40.23 15.02 9.09
N ALA A 33 -39.40 14.52 10.00
CA ALA A 33 -39.44 14.95 11.40
C ALA A 33 -38.87 16.36 11.61
N HIS A 34 -37.72 16.65 11.00
CA HIS A 34 -37.01 17.92 11.10
C HIS A 34 -36.60 18.40 9.70
N PRO A 35 -37.54 18.93 8.89
CA PRO A 35 -37.24 19.42 7.56
C PRO A 35 -36.19 20.53 7.63
N LEU A 36 -35.02 20.27 7.02
CA LEU A 36 -33.92 21.22 7.00
C LEU A 36 -34.20 22.40 6.07
N SER A 37 -33.77 23.59 6.49
CA SER A 37 -33.73 24.77 5.63
C SER A 37 -32.61 24.67 4.59
N ASP A 38 -32.60 25.56 3.61
CA ASP A 38 -31.54 25.61 2.57
C ASP A 38 -30.13 25.71 3.18
N ASN A 39 -29.99 26.49 4.25
CA ASN A 39 -28.73 26.58 4.99
C ASN A 39 -28.37 25.27 5.70
N GLY A 40 -29.36 24.53 6.21
CA GLY A 40 -29.15 23.20 6.78
C GLY A 40 -28.65 22.20 5.74
N TRP A 41 -29.23 22.20 4.54
CA TRP A 41 -28.79 21.35 3.43
C TRP A 41 -27.38 21.69 2.92
N ARG A 42 -26.96 22.96 3.00
CA ARG A 42 -25.56 23.36 2.72
C ARG A 42 -24.60 22.75 3.73
N ARG A 43 -24.95 22.75 5.03
CA ARG A 43 -24.11 22.11 6.08
C ARG A 43 -24.03 20.59 5.90
N ALA A 44 -25.15 19.96 5.56
CA ALA A 44 -25.18 18.53 5.24
C ALA A 44 -24.25 18.17 4.06
N ASP A 45 -24.06 19.08 3.10
CA ASP A 45 -23.14 18.88 1.98
C ASP A 45 -21.66 18.82 2.41
N TYR A 46 -21.26 19.62 3.40
CA TYR A 46 -19.92 19.53 3.97
C TYR A 46 -19.70 18.21 4.71
N LEU A 47 -20.70 17.73 5.47
CA LEU A 47 -20.64 16.43 6.14
C LEU A 47 -20.56 15.28 5.12
N TRP A 48 -21.33 15.38 4.04
CA TRP A 48 -21.28 14.44 2.93
C TRP A 48 -19.87 14.37 2.32
N LEU A 49 -19.28 15.52 1.97
CA LEU A 49 -17.93 15.59 1.40
C LEU A 49 -16.88 15.03 2.36
N ALA A 50 -16.94 15.39 3.64
CA ALA A 50 -16.00 14.90 4.64
C ALA A 50 -16.07 13.37 4.79
N GLY A 51 -17.28 12.80 4.85
CA GLY A 51 -17.48 11.35 4.89
C GLY A 51 -16.97 10.65 3.64
N ALA A 52 -17.23 11.22 2.45
CA ALA A 52 -16.76 10.67 1.18
C ALA A 52 -15.22 10.66 1.08
N VAL A 53 -14.55 11.75 1.49
CA VAL A 53 -13.08 11.84 1.52
C VAL A 53 -12.50 10.84 2.51
N LEU A 54 -13.05 10.76 3.73
CA LEU A 54 -12.56 9.81 4.73
C LEU A 54 -12.76 8.35 4.27
N SER A 55 -13.87 8.06 3.61
CA SER A 55 -14.09 6.77 2.98
C SER A 55 -13.04 6.48 1.91
N LEU A 56 -12.77 7.43 0.99
CA LEU A 56 -11.80 7.24 -0.07
C LEU A 56 -10.39 6.98 0.48
N LEU A 57 -10.00 7.69 1.54
CA LEU A 57 -8.74 7.45 2.25
C LEU A 57 -8.69 6.04 2.84
N GLY A 58 -9.76 5.57 3.48
CA GLY A 58 -9.82 4.20 4.00
C GLY A 58 -9.75 3.13 2.92
N MET A 59 -10.44 3.31 1.80
CA MET A 59 -10.37 2.40 0.65
C MET A 59 -8.99 2.38 0.01
N SER A 60 -8.34 3.54 -0.12
CA SER A 60 -6.96 3.64 -0.63
C SER A 60 -5.97 2.93 0.29
N ALA A 61 -6.12 3.10 1.61
CA ALA A 61 -5.32 2.40 2.60
C ALA A 61 -5.53 0.88 2.55
N GLU A 62 -6.76 0.41 2.34
CA GLU A 62 -7.08 -1.01 2.19
C GLU A 62 -6.48 -1.59 0.90
N ALA A 63 -6.61 -0.89 -0.23
CA ALA A 63 -5.98 -1.30 -1.48
C ALA A 63 -4.45 -1.41 -1.35
N ARG A 64 -3.83 -0.45 -0.64
CA ARG A 64 -2.40 -0.54 -0.28
C ARG A 64 -2.11 -1.78 0.55
N HIS A 65 -2.93 -2.07 1.57
CA HIS A 65 -2.74 -3.25 2.41
C HIS A 65 -2.83 -4.56 1.64
N GLN A 66 -3.84 -4.72 0.78
CA GLN A 66 -3.98 -5.92 -0.07
C GLN A 66 -2.81 -6.09 -1.03
N TRP A 67 -2.32 -5.00 -1.61
CA TRP A 67 -1.12 -5.03 -2.44
C TRP A 67 0.12 -5.46 -1.65
N LEU A 68 0.27 -4.97 -0.41
CA LEU A 68 1.35 -5.36 0.49
C LEU A 68 1.28 -6.83 0.89
N GLU A 69 0.08 -7.34 1.24
CA GLU A 69 -0.13 -8.74 1.60
C GLU A 69 0.20 -9.68 0.43
N LEU A 70 -0.08 -9.27 -0.81
CA LEU A 70 0.29 -10.04 -1.99
C LEU A 70 1.80 -10.00 -2.25
N ARG A 71 2.44 -8.84 -2.04
CA ARG A 71 3.84 -8.63 -2.42
C ARG A 71 4.83 -9.16 -1.39
N LYS A 72 4.53 -9.03 -0.10
CA LYS A 72 5.40 -9.47 1.00
C LYS A 72 5.88 -10.92 0.87
N PRO A 73 5.01 -11.94 0.68
CA PRO A 73 5.47 -13.33 0.58
C PRO A 73 6.36 -13.57 -0.64
N ILE A 74 6.12 -12.84 -1.74
CA ILE A 74 6.97 -12.93 -2.95
C ILE A 74 8.36 -12.37 -2.66
N SER A 75 8.45 -11.19 -2.01
CA SER A 75 9.73 -10.60 -1.60
C SER A 75 10.47 -11.48 -0.58
N GLU A 76 9.75 -12.09 0.37
CA GLU A 76 10.34 -13.02 1.34
C GLU A 76 10.92 -14.28 0.66
N GLN A 77 10.17 -14.88 -0.27
CA GLN A 77 10.65 -16.02 -1.05
C GLN A 77 11.85 -15.66 -1.94
N LEU A 78 11.79 -14.50 -2.60
CA LEU A 78 12.90 -14.03 -3.44
C LEU A 78 14.16 -13.78 -2.61
N HIS A 79 14.01 -13.22 -1.41
CA HIS A 79 15.12 -13.03 -0.48
C HIS A 79 15.72 -14.37 -0.03
N LEU A 80 14.90 -15.35 0.36
CA LEU A 80 15.40 -16.69 0.71
C LEU A 80 16.13 -17.36 -0.46
N ALA A 81 15.57 -17.29 -1.67
CA ALA A 81 16.22 -17.79 -2.87
C ALA A 81 17.56 -17.08 -3.15
N SER A 82 17.65 -15.78 -2.88
CA SER A 82 18.91 -15.03 -3.03
C SER A 82 19.98 -15.45 -2.02
N VAL A 83 19.58 -15.81 -0.79
CA VAL A 83 20.48 -16.36 0.24
C VAL A 83 21.01 -17.71 -0.21
N ASP A 84 20.13 -18.63 -0.60
CA ASP A 84 20.51 -19.96 -1.04
C ASP A 84 21.43 -19.90 -2.27
N TYR A 85 21.08 -19.04 -3.24
CA TYR A 85 21.89 -18.85 -4.43
C TYR A 85 23.28 -18.25 -4.16
N LEU A 86 23.39 -17.29 -3.22
CA LEU A 86 24.69 -16.79 -2.78
C LEU A 86 25.51 -17.89 -2.12
N ARG A 87 24.88 -18.64 -1.20
CA ARG A 87 25.54 -19.73 -0.47
C ARG A 87 26.09 -20.79 -1.43
N ASP A 88 25.28 -21.24 -2.37
CA ASP A 88 25.66 -22.22 -3.39
C ASP A 88 26.78 -21.67 -4.28
N SER A 89 26.72 -20.39 -4.65
CA SER A 89 27.78 -19.74 -5.42
C SER A 89 29.13 -19.74 -4.69
N PHE A 90 29.14 -19.51 -3.38
CA PHE A 90 30.36 -19.62 -2.56
C PHE A 90 30.87 -21.05 -2.45
N LEU A 91 29.98 -22.04 -2.29
CA LEU A 91 30.37 -23.44 -2.23
C LEU A 91 31.05 -23.88 -3.53
N VAL A 92 30.47 -23.54 -4.69
CA VAL A 92 31.06 -23.83 -6.02
C VAL A 92 32.41 -23.13 -6.19
N LEU A 93 32.51 -21.87 -5.78
CA LEU A 93 33.73 -21.08 -5.85
C LEU A 93 34.90 -21.66 -5.06
N ARG A 94 34.63 -22.38 -3.98
CA ARG A 94 35.68 -22.99 -3.16
C ARG A 94 36.25 -24.26 -3.78
N ILE A 95 35.52 -24.95 -4.65
CA ILE A 95 35.91 -26.26 -5.19
C ILE A 95 37.28 -26.20 -5.88
N PHE A 96 37.51 -25.19 -6.71
CA PHE A 96 38.76 -25.09 -7.49
C PHE A 96 39.97 -24.52 -6.71
N PRO A 97 39.88 -23.36 -6.03
CA PRO A 97 41.03 -22.75 -5.38
C PRO A 97 41.40 -23.39 -4.04
N CYS A 98 40.47 -24.04 -3.34
CA CYS A 98 40.75 -24.66 -2.04
C CYS A 98 41.20 -26.13 -2.14
N HIS A 99 40.95 -26.80 -3.27
CA HIS A 99 41.49 -28.13 -3.52
C HIS A 99 42.78 -28.01 -4.35
N VAL A 100 43.88 -27.91 -3.61
CA VAL A 100 45.24 -27.65 -4.08
C VAL A 100 45.70 -28.59 -5.21
N GLU A 101 45.17 -29.83 -5.26
CA GLU A 101 45.48 -30.79 -6.32
C GLU A 101 44.97 -30.36 -7.70
N PHE A 102 43.76 -29.79 -7.78
CA PHE A 102 43.20 -29.28 -9.04
C PHE A 102 43.88 -27.98 -9.48
N GLY A 103 44.20 -27.11 -8.52
CA GLY A 103 44.93 -25.87 -8.78
C GLY A 103 46.37 -26.10 -9.26
N ARG A 104 47.04 -27.17 -8.81
CA ARG A 104 48.42 -27.51 -9.20
C ARG A 104 48.52 -28.29 -10.51
N ALA A 105 47.54 -29.17 -10.81
CA ALA A 105 47.58 -30.05 -11.98
C ALA A 105 47.51 -29.32 -13.34
N GLY A 106 46.98 -28.08 -13.38
CA GLY A 106 46.88 -27.28 -14.60
C GLY A 106 48.01 -26.25 -14.81
N LEU A 107 48.95 -26.12 -13.87
CA LEU A 107 50.00 -25.09 -13.95
C LEU A 107 51.23 -25.63 -14.68
N THR A 108 51.32 -25.39 -15.99
CA THR A 108 52.54 -25.62 -16.78
C THR A 108 53.26 -24.29 -17.06
N GLY A 109 54.59 -24.26 -16.90
CA GLY A 109 55.46 -23.08 -17.11
C GLY A 109 55.47 -22.01 -15.99
N GLY A 110 56.43 -21.07 -16.06
CA GLY A 110 56.50 -19.84 -15.23
C GLY A 110 56.66 -20.01 -13.70
N ASP A 111 56.45 -18.92 -12.95
CA ASP A 111 56.48 -18.86 -11.47
C ASP A 111 55.30 -19.65 -10.85
N GLN A 112 55.46 -20.97 -10.82
CA GLN A 112 54.48 -21.89 -10.24
C GLN A 112 54.28 -21.66 -8.74
N ALA A 113 55.35 -21.31 -8.01
CA ALA A 113 55.30 -21.06 -6.57
C ALA A 113 54.45 -19.81 -6.24
N GLY A 114 54.63 -18.72 -6.99
CA GLY A 114 53.81 -17.50 -6.86
C GLY A 114 52.33 -17.76 -7.11
N ARG A 115 51.98 -18.53 -8.13
CA ARG A 115 50.57 -18.88 -8.44
C ARG A 115 49.95 -19.76 -7.35
N VAL A 116 50.69 -20.73 -6.81
CA VAL A 116 50.19 -21.55 -5.69
C VAL A 116 49.89 -20.69 -4.47
N ASN A 117 50.78 -19.74 -4.13
CA ASN A 117 50.55 -18.81 -3.03
C ASN A 117 49.32 -17.92 -3.24
N GLN A 118 49.06 -17.48 -4.48
CA GLN A 118 47.85 -16.71 -4.82
C GLN A 118 46.57 -17.55 -4.64
N TYR A 119 46.56 -18.82 -5.07
CA TYR A 119 45.42 -19.72 -4.85
C TYR A 119 45.16 -19.99 -3.36
N GLU A 120 46.21 -20.22 -2.56
CA GLU A 120 46.09 -20.41 -1.11
C GLU A 120 45.56 -19.15 -0.40
N ALA A 121 46.04 -17.96 -0.81
CA ALA A 121 45.53 -16.69 -0.30
C ALA A 121 44.06 -16.47 -0.68
N TYR A 122 43.68 -16.79 -1.91
CA TYR A 122 42.31 -16.70 -2.37
C TYR A 122 41.38 -17.68 -1.64
N CYS A 123 41.82 -18.92 -1.41
CA CYS A 123 41.06 -19.89 -0.60
C CYS A 123 40.85 -19.42 0.84
N ARG A 124 41.87 -18.81 1.46
CA ARG A 124 41.76 -18.23 2.80
C ARG A 124 40.72 -17.11 2.82
N TRP A 125 40.78 -16.19 1.86
CA TRP A 125 39.80 -15.12 1.71
C TRP A 125 38.37 -15.67 1.53
N LEU A 126 38.18 -16.70 0.69
CA LEU A 126 36.88 -17.35 0.51
C LEU A 126 36.34 -17.94 1.82
N THR A 127 37.19 -18.58 2.61
CA THR A 127 36.82 -19.20 3.90
C THR A 127 36.43 -18.14 4.94
N GLU A 128 37.16 -17.04 5.03
CA GLU A 128 36.83 -15.91 5.92
C GLU A 128 35.53 -15.21 5.50
N THR A 129 35.34 -15.07 4.18
CA THR A 129 34.16 -14.45 3.58
C THR A 129 32.92 -15.30 3.84
N GLU A 130 32.99 -16.62 3.67
CA GLU A 130 31.88 -17.54 3.96
C GLU A 130 31.41 -17.42 5.41
N GLN A 131 32.32 -17.39 6.38
CA GLN A 131 31.97 -17.21 7.80
C GLN A 131 31.26 -15.88 8.07
N THR A 132 31.72 -14.82 7.38
CA THR A 132 31.11 -13.49 7.45
C THR A 132 29.69 -13.52 6.85
N MET A 133 29.52 -14.14 5.69
CA MET A 133 28.23 -14.27 4.99
C MET A 133 27.25 -15.10 5.82
N ASP A 134 27.67 -16.23 6.39
CA ASP A 134 26.87 -17.06 7.28
C ASP A 134 26.34 -16.27 8.49
N ARG A 135 27.16 -15.36 9.05
CA ARG A 135 26.72 -14.46 10.12
C ARG A 135 25.69 -13.45 9.61
N LEU A 136 25.96 -12.81 8.47
CA LEU A 136 25.06 -11.83 7.86
C LEU A 136 23.70 -12.43 7.49
N PHE A 137 23.67 -13.67 6.98
CA PHE A 137 22.44 -14.37 6.65
C PHE A 137 21.62 -14.69 7.90
N ARG A 138 22.27 -15.13 8.99
CA ARG A 138 21.59 -15.36 10.28
C ARG A 138 21.01 -14.07 10.86
N THR A 139 21.69 -12.94 10.70
CA THR A 139 21.24 -11.63 11.21
C THR A 139 20.43 -10.82 10.21
N ARG A 140 20.17 -11.35 9.00
CA ARG A 140 19.53 -10.65 7.87
C ARG A 140 20.10 -9.24 7.65
N SER A 141 21.42 -9.15 7.65
CA SER A 141 22.14 -7.88 7.55
C SER A 141 22.66 -7.68 6.13
N LYS A 142 22.75 -6.41 5.69
CA LYS A 142 23.30 -6.08 4.38
C LYS A 142 24.72 -6.59 4.22
N ILE A 143 25.03 -7.04 3.01
CA ILE A 143 26.38 -7.39 2.59
C ILE A 143 27.10 -6.11 2.20
N ASP A 144 28.25 -5.84 2.84
CA ASP A 144 29.14 -4.79 2.37
C ASP A 144 29.81 -5.23 1.07
N LEU A 145 29.51 -4.55 -0.04
CA LEU A 145 30.08 -4.88 -1.34
C LEU A 145 31.61 -4.68 -1.38
N ALA A 146 32.17 -3.87 -0.47
CA ALA A 146 33.62 -3.72 -0.33
C ALA A 146 34.32 -5.03 0.12
N LEU A 147 33.57 -6.00 0.65
CA LEU A 147 34.08 -7.34 0.93
C LEU A 147 34.62 -8.02 -0.34
N PHE A 148 33.96 -7.79 -1.48
CA PHE A 148 34.36 -8.33 -2.78
C PHE A 148 35.47 -7.53 -3.45
N ALA A 149 35.60 -6.23 -3.15
CA ALA A 149 36.68 -5.40 -3.68
C ALA A 149 38.07 -5.91 -3.28
N ARG A 150 38.21 -6.51 -2.08
CA ARG A 150 39.47 -7.15 -1.67
C ARG A 150 39.88 -8.31 -2.57
N ALA A 151 38.92 -8.96 -3.21
CA ALA A 151 39.20 -10.07 -4.11
C ALA A 151 39.63 -9.63 -5.51
N GLU A 152 39.55 -8.33 -5.84
CA GLU A 152 40.17 -7.78 -7.05
C GLU A 152 41.69 -8.04 -7.08
N ALA A 153 42.34 -8.17 -5.91
CA ALA A 153 43.74 -8.59 -5.82
C ALA A 153 44.02 -9.99 -6.41
N PHE A 154 42.96 -10.78 -6.66
CA PHE A 154 43.03 -12.10 -7.27
C PHE A 154 42.46 -12.14 -8.69
N SER A 155 42.16 -10.98 -9.31
CA SER A 155 41.53 -10.92 -10.64
C SER A 155 42.36 -11.56 -11.75
N ASP A 156 43.67 -11.63 -11.56
CA ASP A 156 44.61 -12.24 -12.50
C ASP A 156 44.47 -13.77 -12.58
N LEU A 157 43.81 -14.39 -11.59
CA LEU A 157 43.52 -15.82 -11.61
C LEU A 157 42.40 -16.11 -12.64
N PRO A 158 42.54 -17.18 -13.45
CA PRO A 158 41.54 -17.53 -14.47
C PRO A 158 40.12 -17.65 -13.89
N GLY A 159 39.17 -16.92 -14.48
CA GLY A 159 37.75 -16.96 -14.13
C GLY A 159 37.37 -16.23 -12.82
N VAL A 160 38.34 -15.73 -12.05
CA VAL A 160 38.05 -15.04 -10.78
C VAL A 160 37.37 -13.70 -11.03
N ALA A 161 37.85 -12.89 -11.97
CA ALA A 161 37.25 -11.59 -12.28
C ALA A 161 35.76 -11.70 -12.69
N GLU A 162 35.43 -12.64 -13.58
CA GLU A 162 34.03 -12.90 -13.99
C GLU A 162 33.18 -13.35 -12.79
N THR A 163 33.73 -14.24 -11.96
CA THR A 163 32.98 -14.76 -10.82
C THR A 163 32.78 -13.70 -9.74
N LEU A 164 33.73 -12.81 -9.51
CA LEU A 164 33.59 -11.68 -8.59
C LEU A 164 32.55 -10.67 -9.09
N ALA A 165 32.52 -10.37 -10.38
CA ALA A 165 31.48 -9.54 -10.97
C ALA A 165 30.09 -10.17 -10.76
N ARG A 166 29.99 -11.49 -10.94
CA ARG A 166 28.75 -12.25 -10.70
C ARG A 166 28.34 -12.21 -9.22
N LEU A 167 29.25 -12.49 -8.29
CA LEU A 167 28.98 -12.44 -6.85
C LEU A 167 28.53 -11.05 -6.40
N THR A 168 29.21 -10.01 -6.88
CA THR A 168 28.87 -8.61 -6.55
C THR A 168 27.46 -8.28 -7.01
N LYS A 169 27.07 -8.71 -8.22
CA LYS A 169 25.71 -8.54 -8.73
C LYS A 169 24.68 -9.27 -7.87
N ILE A 170 24.96 -10.49 -7.44
CA ILE A 170 24.04 -11.28 -6.61
C ILE A 170 23.92 -10.65 -5.21
N ALA A 171 25.03 -10.21 -4.61
CA ALA A 171 25.04 -9.54 -3.32
C ALA A 171 24.29 -8.21 -3.36
N ALA A 172 24.39 -7.47 -4.46
CA ALA A 172 23.59 -6.27 -4.68
C ALA A 172 22.08 -6.60 -4.75
N GLU A 173 21.68 -7.68 -5.41
CA GLU A 173 20.28 -8.13 -5.44
C GLU A 173 19.79 -8.60 -4.06
N TYR A 174 20.64 -9.29 -3.29
CA TYR A 174 20.34 -9.61 -1.88
C TYR A 174 20.06 -8.34 -1.06
N ASN A 175 20.94 -7.33 -1.16
CA ASN A 175 20.74 -6.07 -0.45
C ASN A 175 19.45 -5.35 -0.89
N ARG A 176 19.14 -5.39 -2.20
CA ARG A 176 17.92 -4.80 -2.76
C ARG A 176 16.66 -5.48 -2.21
N THR A 177 16.63 -6.81 -2.19
CA THR A 177 15.50 -7.56 -1.63
C THR A 177 15.35 -7.36 -0.12
N LEU A 178 16.46 -7.24 0.60
CA LEU A 178 16.45 -6.92 2.03
C LEU A 178 15.93 -5.50 2.31
N ASP A 179 16.28 -4.53 1.47
CA ASP A 179 15.72 -3.17 1.54
C ASP A 179 14.22 -3.15 1.29
N GLU A 180 13.76 -3.88 0.27
CA GLU A 180 12.32 -4.04 0.01
C GLU A 180 11.61 -4.64 1.25
N LEU A 181 12.18 -5.69 1.87
CA LEU A 181 11.63 -6.29 3.09
C LEU A 181 11.57 -5.32 4.29
N ASN A 182 12.63 -4.56 4.52
CA ASN A 182 12.66 -3.57 5.60
C ASN A 182 11.67 -2.43 5.35
N GLN A 183 11.50 -2.01 4.10
CA GLN A 183 10.48 -1.04 3.72
C GLN A 183 9.07 -1.58 4.00
N TRP A 184 8.81 -2.86 3.73
CA TRP A 184 7.51 -3.49 4.07
C TRP A 184 7.22 -3.47 5.57
N ALA A 185 8.21 -3.74 6.42
CA ALA A 185 8.05 -3.67 7.87
C ALA A 185 7.66 -2.26 8.36
N SER A 186 8.15 -1.21 7.68
CA SER A 186 7.81 0.18 8.01
C SER A 186 6.40 0.61 7.59
N LEU A 187 5.76 -0.16 6.70
CA LEU A 187 4.46 0.14 6.11
C LEU A 187 3.29 -0.55 6.82
N GLU A 188 3.55 -1.31 7.89
CA GLU A 188 2.51 -1.92 8.73
C GLU A 188 1.54 -0.86 9.24
N SER A 189 0.25 -1.14 9.15
CA SER A 189 -0.79 -0.16 9.43
C SER A 189 -0.84 0.22 10.90
N SER A 190 -0.93 1.52 11.18
CA SER A 190 -1.25 2.00 12.52
C SER A 190 -2.66 1.60 12.93
N GLY A 191 -2.93 1.48 14.23
CA GLY A 191 -4.29 1.12 14.72
C GLY A 191 -5.39 2.08 14.26
N ALA A 192 -5.07 3.37 14.08
CA ALA A 192 -5.99 4.36 13.54
C ALA A 192 -6.32 4.11 12.07
N GLU A 193 -5.32 3.71 11.27
CA GLU A 193 -5.52 3.35 9.86
C GLU A 193 -6.44 2.13 9.72
N SER A 194 -6.26 1.12 10.58
CA SER A 194 -7.13 -0.07 10.62
C SER A 194 -8.58 0.29 10.95
N LEU A 195 -8.81 1.25 11.85
CA LEU A 195 -10.16 1.73 12.15
C LEU A 195 -10.79 2.43 10.94
N VAL A 196 -10.03 3.29 10.26
CA VAL A 196 -10.52 4.02 9.07
C VAL A 196 -10.83 3.06 7.93
N LYS A 197 -10.00 2.03 7.70
CA LYS A 197 -10.28 0.95 6.73
C LYS A 197 -11.59 0.24 7.04
N ALA A 198 -11.80 -0.14 8.30
CA ALA A 198 -12.98 -0.89 8.71
C ALA A 198 -14.29 -0.09 8.58
N ILE A 199 -14.27 1.21 8.86
CA ILE A 199 -15.46 2.05 8.85
C ILE A 199 -15.71 2.69 7.47
N SER A 200 -14.69 2.77 6.62
CA SER A 200 -14.76 3.43 5.30
C SER A 200 -15.95 3.01 4.43
N PRO A 201 -16.26 1.70 4.23
CA PRO A 201 -17.41 1.30 3.43
C PRO A 201 -18.75 1.80 3.99
N ILE A 202 -18.88 1.85 5.33
CA ILE A 202 -20.08 2.34 6.01
C ILE A 202 -20.18 3.87 5.86
N LEU A 203 -19.06 4.59 5.95
CA LEU A 203 -19.01 6.04 5.70
C LEU A 203 -19.41 6.39 4.27
N LEU A 204 -19.03 5.56 3.29
CA LEU A 204 -19.46 5.73 1.90
C LEU A 204 -20.98 5.58 1.77
N SER A 205 -21.54 4.51 2.34
CA SER A 205 -22.99 4.28 2.36
C SER A 205 -23.73 5.45 3.02
N PHE A 206 -23.24 5.93 4.15
CA PHE A 206 -23.80 7.09 4.84
C PHE A 206 -23.73 8.36 3.97
N ALA A 207 -22.58 8.63 3.34
CA ALA A 207 -22.42 9.78 2.46
C ALA A 207 -23.40 9.70 1.28
N LEU A 208 -23.46 8.58 0.57
CA LEU A 208 -24.40 8.39 -0.53
C LEU A 208 -25.86 8.56 -0.09
N ALA A 209 -26.25 7.98 1.05
CA ALA A 209 -27.58 8.17 1.61
C ALA A 209 -27.89 9.63 1.90
N LEU A 210 -26.96 10.38 2.49
CA LEU A 210 -27.11 11.80 2.79
C LEU A 210 -27.28 12.63 1.51
N ARG A 211 -26.54 12.30 0.44
CA ARG A 211 -26.67 12.97 -0.86
C ARG A 211 -28.03 12.73 -1.50
N ILE A 212 -28.52 11.49 -1.50
CA ILE A 212 -29.86 11.14 -2.00
C ILE A 212 -30.92 11.91 -1.22
N THR A 213 -30.83 11.87 0.12
CA THR A 213 -31.78 12.55 1.02
C THR A 213 -31.80 14.06 0.80
N LYS A 214 -30.62 14.68 0.59
CA LYS A 214 -30.51 16.11 0.28
C LYS A 214 -31.27 16.48 -0.99
N VAL A 215 -31.07 15.75 -2.08
CA VAL A 215 -31.74 16.04 -3.36
C VAL A 215 -33.26 15.99 -3.17
N THR A 216 -33.76 14.96 -2.51
CA THR A 216 -35.19 14.83 -2.19
C THR A 216 -35.70 15.98 -1.32
N GLY A 217 -34.96 16.35 -0.27
CA GLY A 217 -35.33 17.43 0.65
C GLY A 217 -35.37 18.80 -0.02
N GLN A 218 -34.43 19.07 -0.93
CA GLN A 218 -34.40 20.33 -1.69
C GLN A 218 -35.58 20.46 -2.66
N ILE A 219 -35.94 19.38 -3.37
CA ILE A 219 -37.11 19.36 -4.26
C ILE A 219 -38.38 19.67 -3.45
N ARG A 220 -38.56 19.02 -2.30
CA ARG A 220 -39.73 19.25 -1.44
C ARG A 220 -39.81 20.68 -0.89
N ASN A 221 -38.66 21.27 -0.54
CA ASN A 221 -38.62 22.67 -0.10
C ASN A 221 -39.01 23.62 -1.24
N GLN A 222 -38.58 23.35 -2.48
CA GLN A 222 -38.97 24.13 -3.65
C GLN A 222 -40.47 24.03 -3.95
N GLU A 223 -41.05 22.82 -3.88
CA GLU A 223 -42.49 22.60 -4.05
C GLU A 223 -43.32 23.38 -3.02
N ARG A 224 -42.90 23.36 -1.74
CA ARG A 224 -43.56 24.12 -0.66
C ARG A 224 -43.39 25.63 -0.80
N GLY A 225 -42.27 26.10 -1.33
CA GLY A 225 -42.02 27.52 -1.59
C GLY A 225 -42.72 28.05 -2.84
N ALA A 226 -43.10 27.17 -3.78
CA ALA A 226 -43.74 27.54 -5.04
C ALA A 226 -45.28 27.51 -5.00
N SER A 227 -45.92 27.00 -3.94
CA SER A 227 -47.37 27.11 -3.76
C SER A 227 -47.77 28.58 -3.53
N PRO A 228 -48.57 29.21 -4.41
CA PRO A 228 -49.10 30.54 -4.16
C PRO A 228 -50.06 30.50 -2.95
N PRO A 229 -50.22 31.59 -2.19
CA PRO A 229 -51.25 31.66 -1.16
C PRO A 229 -52.62 31.62 -1.87
N ASP A 230 -53.26 30.47 -1.86
CA ASP A 230 -54.68 30.35 -2.19
C ASP A 230 -55.50 31.19 -1.22
N GLY A 231 -56.37 32.04 -1.75
CA GLY A 231 -57.50 32.59 -1.00
C GLY A 231 -57.37 34.03 -0.49
N GLY A 232 -57.04 34.98 -1.38
CA GLY A 232 -57.33 36.40 -1.17
C GLY A 232 -58.52 36.86 -2.01
N VAL A 233 -59.74 36.52 -1.59
CA VAL A 233 -60.98 37.07 -2.17
C VAL A 233 -60.93 38.60 -2.10
N ARG A 234 -60.70 39.27 -3.24
CA ARG A 234 -61.02 40.70 -3.39
C ARG A 234 -62.51 40.85 -3.63
N THR A 235 -63.31 40.77 -2.57
CA THR A 235 -64.62 41.40 -2.52
C THR A 235 -64.42 42.87 -2.18
N THR A 236 -64.56 43.75 -3.18
CA THR A 236 -64.95 45.14 -2.95
C THR A 236 -66.11 45.44 -3.88
N ALA A 237 -67.31 45.34 -3.33
CA ALA A 237 -68.53 45.85 -3.91
C ALA A 237 -68.63 47.38 -3.68
N ALA A 238 -69.00 48.08 -4.76
CA ALA A 238 -69.90 49.23 -4.87
C ALA A 238 -69.83 50.43 -3.88
N HIS A 239 -69.53 51.62 -4.45
CA HIS A 239 -70.15 52.96 -4.26
C HIS A 239 -69.10 53.99 -4.74
N GLY A 240 -69.32 55.03 -5.56
CA GLY A 240 -70.46 55.70 -6.19
C GLY A 240 -69.93 57.06 -6.73
N ALA A 241 -70.74 57.78 -7.52
CA ALA A 241 -70.56 59.14 -8.07
C ALA A 241 -69.61 59.28 -9.29
N ALA A 242 -70.05 59.63 -10.51
CA ALA A 242 -70.77 60.81 -11.02
C ALA A 242 -69.88 62.07 -11.23
N GLY A 243 -69.97 62.65 -12.45
CA GLY A 243 -69.48 64.00 -12.82
C GLY A 243 -68.31 63.98 -13.81
N SER A 244 -68.50 64.15 -15.13
CA SER A 244 -68.74 65.40 -15.89
C SER A 244 -67.48 66.17 -16.28
N GLY A 245 -67.30 66.38 -17.60
CA GLY A 245 -66.77 67.63 -18.16
C GLY A 245 -65.42 67.53 -18.88
N GLY A 246 -65.44 67.89 -20.18
CA GLY A 246 -64.27 68.31 -20.96
C GLY A 246 -64.08 67.58 -22.26
#